data_AF-A0A965KQ49-F1
#
_entry.id   AF-A0A965KQ49-F1
#
_cell.length_a   1.000
_cell.length_b   1.000
_cell.length_c   1.000
_cell.angle_alpha   90.00
_cell.angle_beta   90.00
_cell.angle_gamma   90.00
#
_symmetry.space_group_name_H-M   'P 1'
#
loop_
_entity.id
_entity.type
_entity.pdbx_description
1 polymer ?
#
loop_
_entity_poly.entity_id
_entity_poly.type
_entity_poly.pdbx_seq_one_letter_code
_entity_poly.pdbx_strand_id
1 'polypeptide(L)'
;MANIKRDMEWLLSLTPRQIAGASKVISDAQLSKASISLRKHWANPLIRKKQSERMTLIKKDWSWAGTRSGGNNPNSKVVITPNGSFASVKEAARYYGVTGEAIRYRISKKHYGYAYEGEPIGTVKPEQAFHPAYRWVETPIGSFFTLVAAAKALGVVTVTVRSRIKRRVPGYAFIDPPGFVNSN
;
A
#
# COMPACT_ATOMS: atom_id res chain seq x y z
N MET A 1 41.66 27.77 17.45
CA MET A 1 41.13 26.49 17.99
C MET A 1 39.67 26.64 18.46
N ALA A 2 38.74 27.04 17.57
CA ALA A 2 37.33 27.28 17.96
C ALA A 2 36.27 26.59 17.06
N ASN A 3 36.68 25.89 15.99
CA ASN A 3 35.72 25.33 15.01
C ASN A 3 35.43 23.82 15.21
N ILE A 4 36.37 23.07 15.80
CA ILE A 4 36.32 21.60 15.87
C ILE A 4 35.14 21.08 16.72
N LYS A 5 34.79 21.77 17.82
CA LYS A 5 33.66 21.35 18.67
C LYS A 5 32.31 21.46 17.97
N ARG A 6 32.11 22.53 17.20
CA ARG A 6 30.84 22.83 16.51
C ARG A 6 30.61 21.85 15.35
N ASP A 7 31.68 21.49 14.64
CA ASP A 7 31.65 20.47 13.58
C ASP A 7 31.35 19.06 14.14
N MET A 8 31.88 18.74 15.33
CA MET A 8 31.59 17.46 15.99
C MET A 8 30.16 17.36 16.52
N GLU A 9 29.61 18.43 17.09
CA GLU A 9 28.20 18.46 17.52
C GLU A 9 27.24 18.30 16.34
N TRP A 10 27.54 18.94 15.22
CA TRP A 10 26.78 18.77 13.98
C TRP A 10 26.84 17.32 13.47
N LEU A 11 28.02 16.70 13.42
CA LEU A 11 28.17 15.30 13.00
C LEU A 11 27.44 14.30 13.91
N LEU A 12 27.40 14.55 15.22
CA LEU A 12 26.69 13.71 16.19
C LEU A 12 25.16 13.83 16.09
N SER A 13 24.65 14.87 15.41
CA SER A 13 23.21 15.03 15.15
C SER A 13 22.71 14.27 13.92
N LEU A 14 23.61 13.76 13.08
CA LEU A 14 23.29 13.10 11.81
C LEU A 14 22.98 11.61 11.98
N THR A 15 22.04 11.12 11.17
CA THR A 15 21.75 9.69 11.08
C THR A 15 22.83 8.93 10.30
N PRO A 16 22.99 7.60 10.51
CA PRO A 16 24.01 6.79 9.81
C PRO A 16 23.99 6.90 8.28
N ARG A 17 22.81 7.12 7.68
CA ARG A 17 22.67 7.34 6.22
C ARG A 17 23.16 8.72 5.76
N GLN A 18 22.95 9.75 6.58
CA GLN A 18 23.40 11.11 6.29
C GLN A 18 24.93 11.23 6.40
N ILE A 19 25.53 10.49 7.34
CA ILE A 19 26.99 10.42 7.50
C ILE A 19 27.66 9.78 6.28
N ALA A 20 27.06 8.73 5.70
CA ALA A 20 27.56 8.12 4.47
C ALA A 20 27.64 9.11 3.29
N GLY A 21 26.72 10.08 3.22
CA GLY A 21 26.74 11.16 2.23
C GLY A 21 27.71 12.30 2.55
N ALA A 22 27.91 12.61 3.84
CA ALA A 22 28.84 13.65 4.30
C ALA A 22 30.33 13.25 4.25
N SER A 23 30.61 11.96 4.04
CA SER A 23 31.97 11.40 3.94
C SER A 23 32.84 11.98 2.80
N LYS A 24 32.25 12.67 1.82
CA LYS A 24 32.97 13.28 0.69
C LYS A 24 33.75 14.56 1.02
N VAL A 25 33.51 15.18 2.18
CA VAL A 25 34.00 16.54 2.50
C VAL A 25 34.98 16.56 3.69
N ILE A 26 35.19 15.43 4.36
CA ILE A 26 35.94 15.34 5.63
C ILE A 26 37.11 14.38 5.44
N SER A 27 38.31 14.76 5.88
CA SER A 27 39.51 13.91 5.77
C SER A 27 39.34 12.55 6.46
N ASP A 28 39.89 11.49 5.85
CA ASP A 28 39.73 10.08 6.32
C ASP A 28 40.12 9.88 7.80
N ALA A 29 41.08 10.66 8.30
CA ALA A 29 41.51 10.63 9.69
C ALA A 29 40.45 11.18 10.67
N GLN A 30 39.66 12.18 10.26
CA GLN A 30 38.55 12.72 11.03
C GLN A 30 37.31 11.82 10.96
N LEU A 31 37.05 11.19 9.81
CA LEU A 31 36.00 10.18 9.64
C LEU A 31 36.26 8.93 10.49
N SER A 32 37.51 8.48 10.62
CA SER A 32 37.84 7.32 11.47
C SER A 32 37.60 7.62 12.97
N LYS A 33 38.02 8.78 13.46
CA LYS A 33 37.78 9.18 14.86
C LYS A 33 36.30 9.44 15.15
N ALA A 34 35.58 10.08 14.24
CA ALA A 34 34.13 10.30 14.35
C ALA A 34 33.34 8.99 14.29
N SER A 35 33.70 8.06 13.40
CA SER A 35 33.03 6.76 13.28
C SER A 35 33.28 5.84 14.48
N ILE A 36 34.48 5.86 15.08
CA ILE A 36 34.78 5.15 16.33
C ILE A 36 33.99 5.74 17.50
N SER A 37 33.91 7.07 17.59
CA SER A 37 33.14 7.78 18.63
C SER A 37 31.63 7.47 18.51
N LEU A 38 31.09 7.50 17.29
CA LEU A 38 29.72 7.12 17.01
C LEU A 38 29.45 5.65 17.32
N ARG A 39 30.35 4.73 16.97
CA ARG A 39 30.21 3.31 17.37
C ARG A 39 30.15 3.14 18.88
N LYS A 40 31.00 3.87 19.65
CA LYS A 40 30.96 3.85 21.12
C LYS A 40 29.65 4.45 21.66
N HIS A 41 29.17 5.55 21.10
CA HIS A 41 27.90 6.17 21.46
C HIS A 41 26.71 5.22 21.23
N TRP A 42 26.66 4.59 20.06
CA TRP A 42 25.60 3.64 19.70
C TRP A 42 25.76 2.27 20.35
N ALA A 43 26.92 1.93 20.92
CA ALA A 43 27.12 0.73 21.74
C ALA A 43 26.64 0.92 23.19
N ASN A 44 26.40 2.16 23.63
CA ASN A 44 25.94 2.45 24.98
C ASN A 44 24.47 2.01 25.19
N PRO A 45 24.19 1.10 26.13
CA PRO A 45 22.85 0.56 26.37
C PRO A 45 21.86 1.62 26.87
N LEU A 46 22.31 2.65 27.60
CA LEU A 46 21.45 3.74 28.09
C LEU A 46 20.93 4.61 26.95
N ILE A 47 21.77 4.89 25.96
CA ILE A 47 21.39 5.66 24.76
C ILE A 47 20.39 4.88 23.93
N ARG A 48 20.61 3.57 23.77
CA ARG A 48 19.65 2.68 23.10
C ARG A 48 18.31 2.63 23.81
N LYS A 49 18.32 2.51 25.15
CA LYS A 49 17.11 2.48 25.97
C LYS A 49 16.32 3.79 25.85
N LYS A 50 16.99 4.94 26.01
CA LYS A 50 16.38 6.28 25.87
C LYS A 50 15.79 6.50 24.47
N GLN A 51 16.45 5.99 23.43
CA GLN A 51 15.91 6.05 22.07
C GLN A 51 14.71 5.12 21.87
N SER A 52 14.75 3.91 22.43
CA SER A 52 13.60 2.99 22.42
C SER A 52 12.39 3.60 23.12
N GLU A 53 12.60 4.20 24.30
CA GLU A 53 11.56 4.89 25.07
C GLU A 53 10.96 6.07 24.29
N ARG A 54 11.81 6.87 23.63
CA ARG A 54 11.37 7.92 22.70
C ARG A 54 10.55 7.33 21.54
N MET A 55 10.96 6.21 20.95
CA MET A 55 10.22 5.56 19.87
C MET A 55 8.89 4.96 20.35
N THR A 56 8.80 4.47 21.59
CA THR A 56 7.54 4.01 22.18
C THR A 56 6.58 5.15 22.47
N LEU A 57 7.08 6.31 22.93
CA LEU A 57 6.27 7.52 23.10
C LEU A 57 5.76 8.02 21.74
N ILE A 58 6.62 8.08 20.72
CA ILE A 58 6.23 8.41 19.34
C ILE A 58 5.18 7.44 18.76
N LYS A 59 5.22 6.15 19.12
CA LYS A 59 4.22 5.17 18.67
C LYS A 59 2.89 5.31 19.43
N LYS A 60 2.94 5.65 20.72
CA LYS A 60 1.78 5.84 21.60
C LYS A 60 1.01 7.10 21.21
N ASP A 61 1.75 8.16 20.86
CA ASP A 61 1.19 9.37 20.27
C ASP A 61 0.97 9.12 18.77
N TRP A 62 -0.23 8.65 18.41
CA TRP A 62 -0.68 8.51 17.00
C TRP A 62 -0.63 9.83 16.18
N SER A 63 -0.12 10.93 16.74
CA SER A 63 0.04 12.25 16.12
C SER A 63 0.98 12.26 14.92
N TRP A 64 1.92 11.30 14.77
CA TRP A 64 2.73 11.20 13.55
C TRP A 64 1.97 10.66 12.34
N ALA A 65 0.84 9.96 12.55
CA ALA A 65 0.01 9.42 11.48
C ALA A 65 -1.02 10.44 10.96
N GLY A 66 -1.32 11.51 11.72
CA GLY A 66 -2.43 12.42 11.43
C GLY A 66 -2.10 13.91 11.29
N THR A 67 -0.85 14.35 11.45
CA THR A 67 -0.53 15.79 11.42
C THR A 67 0.74 16.11 10.64
N ARG A 68 0.77 15.69 9.38
CA ARG A 68 1.58 16.37 8.35
C ARG A 68 0.69 16.63 7.14
N SER A 69 0.12 17.82 7.10
CA SER A 69 -0.21 18.48 5.85
C SER A 69 1.03 18.36 4.95
N GLY A 70 0.90 17.61 3.87
CA GLY A 70 2.01 17.23 3.01
C GLY A 70 2.73 15.97 3.49
N GLY A 71 2.50 14.86 2.77
CA GLY A 71 3.52 13.82 2.72
C GLY A 71 4.86 14.46 2.35
N ASN A 72 5.98 13.85 2.78
CA ASN A 72 7.36 14.33 2.62
C ASN A 72 7.82 14.65 1.18
N ASN A 73 6.92 14.69 0.20
CA ASN A 73 7.12 15.06 -1.18
C ASN A 73 6.27 16.32 -1.48
N PRO A 74 6.87 17.49 -1.74
CA PRO A 74 6.13 18.71 -2.08
C PRO A 74 5.26 18.56 -3.34
N ASN A 75 5.50 17.52 -4.16
CA ASN A 75 4.71 17.22 -5.35
C ASN A 75 3.49 16.30 -5.08
N SER A 76 3.22 15.88 -3.85
CA SER A 76 2.06 15.02 -3.58
C SER A 76 0.77 15.83 -3.61
N LYS A 77 -0.09 15.52 -4.57
CA LYS A 77 -1.44 16.09 -4.69
C LYS A 77 -2.41 15.43 -3.70
N VAL A 78 -3.31 16.24 -3.14
CA VAL A 78 -4.46 15.79 -2.36
C VAL A 78 -5.39 14.97 -3.24
N VAL A 79 -5.90 13.87 -2.69
CA VAL A 79 -6.78 12.92 -3.38
C VAL A 79 -8.15 12.93 -2.71
N ILE A 80 -9.19 13.20 -3.48
CA ILE A 80 -10.59 13.08 -3.07
C ILE A 80 -11.05 11.65 -3.38
N THR A 81 -11.71 11.04 -2.41
CA THR A 81 -12.26 9.68 -2.49
C THR A 81 -13.69 9.66 -1.93
N PRO A 82 -14.47 8.59 -2.14
CA PRO A 82 -15.81 8.48 -1.57
C PRO A 82 -15.87 8.58 -0.03
N ASN A 83 -14.77 8.25 0.67
CA ASN A 83 -14.71 8.28 2.14
C ASN A 83 -14.08 9.57 2.69
N GLY A 84 -13.72 10.54 1.83
CA GLY A 84 -13.10 11.80 2.22
C GLY A 84 -11.86 12.14 1.41
N SER A 85 -11.16 13.19 1.84
CA SER A 85 -9.91 13.66 1.24
C SER A 85 -8.69 13.14 1.99
N PHE A 86 -7.63 12.85 1.24
CA PHE A 86 -6.35 12.38 1.75
C PHE A 86 -5.22 13.26 1.25
N ALA A 87 -4.17 13.48 2.06
CA ALA A 87 -3.07 14.37 1.68
C ALA A 87 -2.22 13.81 0.53
N SER A 88 -2.32 12.50 0.26
CA SER A 88 -1.65 11.88 -0.88
C SER A 88 -2.30 10.57 -1.33
N VAL A 89 -2.01 10.16 -2.58
CA VAL A 89 -2.35 8.83 -3.12
C VAL A 89 -1.89 7.70 -2.20
N LYS A 90 -0.71 7.83 -1.58
CA LYS A 90 -0.14 6.78 -0.72
C LYS A 90 -0.94 6.59 0.57
N GLU A 91 -1.47 7.68 1.10
CA GLU A 91 -2.31 7.67 2.29
C GLU A 91 -3.68 7.06 1.99
N ALA A 92 -4.33 7.50 0.91
CA ALA A 92 -5.57 6.88 0.42
C ALA A 92 -5.39 5.37 0.18
N ALA A 93 -4.29 4.98 -0.46
CA ALA A 93 -3.96 3.57 -0.71
C ALA A 93 -3.85 2.75 0.58
N ARG A 94 -3.21 3.30 1.63
CA ARG A 94 -3.13 2.66 2.95
C ARG A 94 -4.51 2.51 3.59
N TYR A 95 -5.33 3.56 3.55
CA TYR A 95 -6.68 3.54 4.12
C TYR A 95 -7.55 2.44 3.48
N TYR A 96 -7.52 2.33 2.15
CA TYR A 96 -8.31 1.31 1.43
C TYR A 96 -7.64 -0.06 1.34
N GLY A 97 -6.41 -0.23 1.86
CA GLY A 97 -5.67 -1.50 1.75
C GLY A 97 -5.32 -1.88 0.31
N VAL A 98 -5.13 -0.90 -0.58
CA VAL A 98 -4.81 -1.11 -2.00
C VAL A 98 -3.45 -0.53 -2.37
N THR A 99 -2.99 -0.78 -3.60
CA THR A 99 -1.77 -0.15 -4.12
C THR A 99 -2.04 1.30 -4.52
N GLY A 100 -1.00 2.15 -4.48
CA GLY A 100 -1.10 3.53 -4.99
C GLY A 100 -1.49 3.59 -6.46
N GLU A 101 -1.08 2.58 -7.25
CA GLU A 101 -1.44 2.46 -8.66
C GLU A 101 -2.94 2.22 -8.85
N ALA A 102 -3.57 1.41 -7.98
CA ALA A 102 -5.01 1.21 -8.02
C ALA A 102 -5.79 2.51 -7.81
N ILE A 103 -5.33 3.39 -6.91
CA ILE A 103 -5.93 4.70 -6.70
C ILE A 103 -5.74 5.60 -7.93
N ARG A 104 -4.53 5.66 -8.51
CA ARG A 104 -4.28 6.42 -9.74
C ARG A 104 -5.14 5.95 -10.90
N TYR A 105 -5.29 4.63 -11.06
CA TYR A 105 -6.16 4.03 -12.05
C TYR A 105 -7.62 4.47 -11.88
N ARG A 106 -8.14 4.45 -10.64
CA ARG A 106 -9.50 4.92 -10.34
C ARG A 106 -9.68 6.40 -10.72
N ILE A 107 -8.70 7.24 -10.39
CA ILE A 107 -8.73 8.66 -10.77
C ILE A 107 -8.65 8.85 -12.29
N SER A 108 -7.75 8.13 -12.98
CA SER A 108 -7.58 8.26 -14.43
C SER A 108 -8.80 7.78 -15.22
N LYS A 109 -9.47 6.73 -14.74
CA LYS A 109 -10.74 6.23 -15.28
C LYS A 109 -11.95 7.03 -14.80
N LYS A 110 -11.75 8.12 -14.06
CA LYS A 110 -12.81 8.98 -13.50
C LYS A 110 -13.86 8.15 -12.74
N HIS A 111 -13.39 7.17 -11.97
CA HIS A 111 -14.24 6.34 -11.13
C HIS A 111 -15.01 7.20 -10.13
N TYR A 112 -16.23 6.78 -9.83
CA TYR A 112 -17.15 7.48 -8.96
C TYR A 112 -16.50 7.88 -7.63
N GLY A 113 -16.47 9.19 -7.36
CA GLY A 113 -15.95 9.77 -6.12
C GLY A 113 -14.42 9.84 -6.02
N TYR A 114 -13.68 9.52 -7.08
CA TYR A 114 -12.22 9.66 -7.13
C TYR A 114 -11.78 10.86 -7.98
N ALA A 115 -10.94 11.74 -7.42
CA ALA A 115 -10.30 12.84 -8.13
C ALA A 115 -9.05 13.35 -7.40
N TYR A 116 -8.25 14.16 -8.09
CA TYR A 116 -7.31 15.06 -7.40
C TYR A 116 -8.04 16.33 -6.98
N GLU A 117 -7.56 17.00 -5.94
CA GLU A 117 -8.04 18.32 -5.56
C GLU A 117 -7.92 19.30 -6.75
N GLY A 118 -9.02 20.01 -7.04
CA GLY A 118 -9.12 20.91 -8.20
C GLY A 118 -9.55 20.25 -9.52
N GLU A 119 -9.62 18.92 -9.59
CA GLU A 119 -10.18 18.21 -10.75
C GLU A 119 -11.66 17.85 -10.57
N PRO A 120 -12.43 17.71 -11.66
CA PRO A 120 -13.81 17.23 -11.56
C PRO A 120 -13.85 15.82 -10.97
N ILE A 121 -14.74 15.62 -10.00
CA ILE A 121 -15.00 14.33 -9.37
C ILE A 121 -15.43 13.33 -10.45
N GLY A 122 -14.79 12.15 -10.46
CA GLY A 122 -15.18 11.09 -11.36
C GLY A 122 -16.64 10.68 -11.17
N THR A 123 -17.38 10.52 -12.27
CA THR A 123 -18.79 10.11 -12.29
C THR A 123 -18.98 8.69 -12.83
N VAL A 124 -17.93 8.09 -13.39
CA VAL A 124 -17.97 6.73 -13.95
C VAL A 124 -18.10 5.77 -12.78
N LYS A 125 -19.30 5.27 -12.50
CA LYS A 125 -19.42 4.09 -11.65
C LYS A 125 -18.60 2.99 -12.34
N PRO A 126 -17.77 2.21 -11.61
CA PRO A 126 -17.22 1.02 -12.22
C PRO A 126 -18.44 0.24 -12.70
N GLU A 127 -18.64 0.17 -14.01
CA GLU A 127 -19.55 -0.81 -14.56
C GLU A 127 -19.13 -2.11 -13.88
N GLN A 128 -20.08 -2.84 -13.31
CA GLN A 128 -19.86 -4.27 -13.07
C GLN A 128 -19.75 -4.89 -14.47
N ALA A 129 -18.70 -4.53 -15.20
CA ALA A 129 -18.48 -4.90 -16.56
C ALA A 129 -18.39 -6.41 -16.50
N PHE A 130 -19.40 -7.03 -17.09
CA PHE A 130 -19.46 -8.46 -17.30
C PHE A 130 -18.14 -8.83 -17.98
N HIS A 131 -17.19 -9.39 -17.23
CA HIS A 131 -15.98 -9.88 -17.87
C HIS A 131 -16.43 -11.01 -18.79
N PRO A 132 -16.12 -11.00 -20.10
CA PRO A 132 -16.65 -11.98 -21.05
C PRO A 132 -16.26 -13.43 -20.68
N ALA A 133 -15.25 -13.60 -19.82
CA ALA A 133 -14.87 -14.90 -19.26
C ALA A 133 -15.72 -15.37 -18.07
N TYR A 134 -16.57 -14.53 -17.48
CA TYR A 134 -17.53 -14.97 -16.47
C TYR A 134 -18.63 -15.76 -17.17
N ARG A 135 -18.75 -17.03 -16.76
CA ARG A 135 -19.75 -17.97 -17.23
C ARG A 135 -20.47 -18.52 -16.02
N TRP A 136 -21.77 -18.73 -16.17
CA TRP A 136 -22.54 -19.40 -15.12
C TRP A 136 -22.04 -20.83 -14.96
N VAL A 137 -21.97 -21.27 -13.71
CA VAL A 137 -21.46 -22.57 -13.31
C VAL A 137 -22.54 -23.28 -12.53
N GLU A 138 -22.96 -24.43 -13.03
CA GLU A 138 -23.79 -25.38 -12.32
C GLU A 138 -22.90 -26.29 -11.47
N THR A 139 -23.34 -26.52 -10.23
CA THR A 139 -22.72 -27.44 -9.27
C THR A 139 -23.82 -28.25 -8.58
N PRO A 140 -23.50 -29.35 -7.88
CA PRO A 140 -24.51 -30.16 -7.17
C PRO A 140 -25.29 -29.39 -6.10
N ILE A 141 -24.77 -28.26 -5.62
CA ILE A 141 -25.42 -27.42 -4.60
C ILE A 141 -26.23 -26.26 -5.20
N GLY A 142 -26.14 -26.03 -6.51
CA GLY A 142 -26.82 -24.93 -7.20
C GLY A 142 -25.97 -24.26 -8.27
N SER A 143 -26.54 -23.18 -8.84
CA SER A 143 -25.97 -22.43 -9.95
C SER A 143 -25.39 -21.09 -9.49
N PHE A 144 -24.21 -20.74 -10.00
CA PHE A 144 -23.46 -19.56 -9.59
C PHE A 144 -22.98 -18.76 -10.79
N PHE A 145 -22.94 -17.44 -10.64
CA PHE A 145 -22.51 -16.53 -11.70
C PHE A 145 -21.02 -16.67 -12.07
N THR A 146 -20.17 -17.14 -11.15
CA THR A 146 -18.73 -17.31 -11.39
C THR A 146 -18.19 -18.60 -10.76
N LEU A 147 -17.08 -19.10 -11.31
CA LEU A 147 -16.29 -20.17 -10.69
C LEU A 147 -15.86 -19.84 -9.25
N VAL A 148 -15.60 -18.57 -8.95
CA VAL A 148 -15.20 -18.12 -7.60
C VAL A 148 -16.36 -18.27 -6.62
N ALA A 149 -17.56 -17.85 -7.02
CA ALA A 149 -18.77 -18.00 -6.21
C ALA A 149 -19.08 -19.48 -5.97
N ALA A 150 -19.04 -20.30 -7.03
CA ALA A 150 -19.21 -21.76 -6.92
C ALA A 150 -18.19 -22.40 -5.97
N ALA A 151 -16.91 -22.05 -6.13
CA ALA A 151 -15.83 -22.58 -5.30
C ALA A 151 -16.01 -22.21 -3.82
N LYS A 152 -16.38 -20.96 -3.54
CA LYS A 152 -16.65 -20.48 -2.18
C LYS A 152 -17.83 -21.22 -1.54
N ALA A 153 -18.92 -21.43 -2.27
CA ALA A 153 -20.10 -22.14 -1.76
C ALA A 153 -19.82 -23.62 -1.49
N LEU A 154 -18.98 -24.26 -2.31
CA LEU A 154 -18.55 -25.64 -2.15
C LEU A 154 -17.40 -25.83 -1.12
N GLY A 155 -16.80 -24.74 -0.63
CA GLY A 155 -15.62 -24.80 0.25
C GLY A 155 -14.38 -25.37 -0.43
N VAL A 156 -14.23 -25.21 -1.75
CA VAL A 156 -13.10 -25.73 -2.53
C VAL A 156 -12.37 -24.60 -3.27
N VAL A 157 -11.22 -24.92 -3.88
CA VAL A 157 -10.47 -23.99 -4.72
C VAL A 157 -11.08 -23.93 -6.13
N THR A 158 -11.02 -22.78 -6.79
CA THR A 158 -11.55 -22.55 -8.15
C THR A 158 -11.03 -23.55 -9.19
N VAL A 159 -9.76 -23.95 -9.07
CA VAL A 159 -9.11 -24.95 -9.94
C VAL A 159 -9.81 -26.30 -9.83
N THR A 160 -10.30 -26.68 -8.65
CA THR A 160 -11.03 -27.93 -8.42
C THR A 160 -12.37 -27.93 -9.17
N VAL A 161 -13.14 -26.84 -9.07
CA VAL A 161 -14.41 -26.71 -9.81
C VAL A 161 -14.16 -26.79 -11.32
N ARG A 162 -13.17 -26.03 -11.82
CA ARG A 162 -12.79 -26.08 -13.24
C ARG A 162 -12.35 -27.50 -13.67
N SER A 163 -11.61 -28.21 -12.83
CA SER A 163 -11.17 -29.59 -13.09
C SER A 163 -12.36 -30.55 -13.17
N ARG A 164 -13.34 -30.43 -12.27
CA ARG A 164 -14.57 -31.24 -12.26
C ARG A 164 -15.39 -31.03 -13.52
N ILE A 165 -15.56 -29.77 -13.96
CA ILE A 165 -16.23 -29.45 -15.22
C ILE A 165 -15.46 -30.05 -16.41
N LYS A 166 -14.13 -29.88 -16.46
CA LYS A 166 -13.29 -30.43 -17.54
C LYS A 166 -13.37 -31.96 -17.63
N ARG A 167 -13.47 -32.64 -16.49
CA ARG A 167 -13.62 -34.10 -16.38
C ARG A 167 -15.07 -34.57 -16.57
N ARG A 168 -16.01 -33.66 -16.84
CA ARG A 168 -17.45 -33.93 -16.99
C ARG A 168 -18.02 -34.70 -15.80
N VAL A 169 -17.61 -34.32 -14.59
CA VAL A 169 -18.17 -34.89 -13.36
C VAL A 169 -19.67 -34.55 -13.30
N PRO A 170 -20.57 -35.51 -13.01
CA PRO A 170 -22.00 -35.25 -12.93
C PRO A 170 -22.32 -34.08 -11.98
N GLY A 171 -23.22 -33.19 -12.43
CA GLY A 171 -23.61 -31.99 -11.71
C GLY A 171 -22.61 -30.84 -11.77
N TYR A 172 -21.56 -30.89 -12.60
CA TYR A 172 -20.64 -29.77 -12.85
C TYR A 172 -20.64 -29.37 -14.32
N ALA A 173 -21.19 -28.20 -14.64
CA ALA A 173 -21.25 -27.69 -16.01
C ALA A 173 -21.10 -26.17 -16.09
N PHE A 174 -20.71 -25.66 -17.26
CA PHE A 174 -20.95 -24.26 -17.61
C PHE A 174 -22.33 -24.17 -18.24
N ILE A 175 -23.17 -23.30 -17.71
CA ILE A 175 -24.52 -23.06 -18.22
C ILE A 175 -24.63 -21.62 -18.74
N ASP A 176 -25.68 -21.37 -19.50
CA ASP A 176 -26.06 -20.02 -19.89
C ASP A 176 -26.77 -19.30 -18.72
N PRO A 177 -26.79 -17.96 -18.71
CA PRO A 177 -27.49 -17.22 -17.68
C PRO A 177 -28.96 -17.64 -17.58
N PRO A 178 -29.51 -17.85 -16.37
CA PRO A 178 -30.93 -18.11 -16.21
C PRO A 178 -31.72 -16.92 -16.77
N GLY A 179 -32.59 -17.21 -17.75
CA GLY A 179 -33.34 -16.21 -18.53
C GLY A 179 -32.82 -15.95 -19.94
N PHE A 180 -31.66 -16.49 -20.31
CA PHE A 180 -31.20 -16.51 -21.70
C PHE A 180 -31.73 -17.78 -22.38
N VAL A 181 -32.92 -17.69 -22.98
CA VAL A 181 -33.48 -18.78 -23.77
C VAL A 181 -32.75 -18.76 -25.11
N ASN A 182 -31.90 -19.75 -25.38
CA ASN A 182 -31.38 -19.94 -26.73
C ASN A 182 -32.55 -20.41 -27.59
N SER A 183 -33.16 -19.50 -28.33
CA SER A 183 -34.06 -19.81 -29.43
C SER A 183 -33.24 -20.49 -30.53
N ASN A 184 -33.18 -21.82 -30.47
CA ASN A 184 -32.82 -22.66 -31.60
C ASN A 184 -34.10 -23.15 -32.28
#